data_AF-A0A840PUE2-F1
#
_entry.id   AF-A0A840PUE2-F1
#
_cell.length_a   1.000
_cell.length_b   1.000
_cell.length_c   1.000
_cell.angle_alpha   90.00
_cell.angle_beta   90.00
_cell.angle_gamma   90.00
#
_symmetry.space_group_name_H-M   'P 1'
#
loop_
_entity.id
_entity.type
_entity.pdbx_description
1 polymer ?
#
loop_
_entity_poly.entity_id
_entity_poly.type
_entity_poly.pdbx_seq_one_letter_code
_entity_poly.pdbx_strand_id
1 'polypeptide(L)' 'MDKIEKGDHYIYVGEVINAGVHREGDPLTMKETGFYYGG' A
#
# COMPACT_ATOMS: atom_id res chain seq x y z
N MET A 1 10.25 6.23 11.66
CA MET A 1 9.58 5.18 10.89
C MET A 1 9.57 3.96 11.78
N ASP A 2 8.38 3.48 12.09
CA ASP A 2 8.22 2.36 13.01
C ASP A 2 8.02 1.08 12.21
N LYS A 3 8.62 -0.01 12.71
CA LYS A 3 8.56 -1.34 12.10
C LYS A 3 8.00 -2.32 13.13
N ILE A 4 6.91 -2.98 12.79
CA ILE A 4 6.21 -3.91 13.68
C ILE A 4 6.30 -5.32 13.09
N GLU A 5 6.89 -6.24 13.84
CA GLU A 5 6.93 -7.66 13.52
C GLU A 5 5.56 -8.30 13.74
N LYS A 6 4.99 -8.92 12.69
CA LYS A 6 3.72 -9.65 12.75
C LYS A 6 3.76 -10.89 11.85
N GLY A 7 4.27 -11.99 12.40
CA GLY A 7 4.38 -13.26 11.68
C GLY A 7 5.52 -13.22 10.67
N ASP A 8 5.23 -13.62 9.44
CA ASP A 8 6.16 -13.62 8.31
C ASP A 8 6.30 -12.26 7.61
N HIS A 9 5.50 -11.26 8.01
CA HIS A 9 5.52 -9.90 7.46
C HIS A 9 5.83 -8.85 8.53
N TYR A 10 6.24 -7.67 8.04
CA TYR A 10 6.42 -6.47 8.85
C TYR A 10 5.44 -5.40 8.42
N ILE A 11 4.83 -4.73 9.40
CA ILE A 11 4.02 -3.54 9.17
C ILE A 11 4.93 -2.33 9.36
N TYR A 12 5.02 -1.49 8.34
CA TYR A 12 5.77 -0.23 8.39
C TYR A 12 4.81 0.94 8.58
N VAL A 13 5.09 1.77 9.58
CA VAL A 13 4.31 2.99 9.87
C VAL A 13 5.21 4.20 9.66
N GLY A 14 4.74 5.13 8.83
CA GLY A 14 5.47 6.34 8.48
C GLY A 14 4.54 7.53 8.30
N GLU A 15 5.05 8.70 8.67
CA GLU A 15 4.41 9.99 8.42
C GLU A 15 4.69 10.44 6.99
N VAL A 16 3.65 10.88 6.28
CA VAL A 16 3.80 11.46 4.94
C VAL A 16 4.29 12.90 5.09
N ILE A 17 5.54 13.15 4.71
CA ILE A 17 6.15 14.49 4.77
C ILE A 17 6.04 15.27 3.45
N ASN A 18 5.73 14.59 2.34
CA ASN A 18 5.53 15.19 1.02
C ASN A 18 4.74 14.23 0.11
N ALA A 19 3.95 14.77 -0.81
CA ALA A 19 3.23 14.02 -1.85
C ALA A 19 2.96 14.92 -3.06
N GLY A 20 2.74 14.31 -4.23
CA GLY A 20 2.38 15.03 -5.45
C GLY A 20 1.48 14.20 -6.36
N VAL A 21 0.60 14.87 -7.11
CA VAL A 21 -0.29 14.24 -8.09
C VAL A 21 0.16 14.65 -9.49
N HIS A 22 0.54 13.67 -10.31
CA HIS A 22 0.93 13.92 -11.70
C HIS A 22 -0.28 14.03 -12.64
N ARG A 23 -1.34 13.25 -12.39
CA ARG A 23 -2.62 13.30 -13.11
C ARG A 23 -3.73 12.71 -12.25
N GLU A 24 -4.94 13.22 -12.45
CA GLU A 24 -6.16 12.66 -11.87
C GLU A 24 -6.65 11.44 -12.67
N GLY A 25 -7.39 10.56 -12.03
CA GLY A 25 -8.01 9.38 -12.65
C GLY A 25 -8.38 8.30 -11.64
N ASP A 26 -9.16 7.32 -12.09
CA ASP A 26 -9.52 6.18 -11.25
C ASP A 26 -8.28 5.29 -11.00
N PRO A 27 -7.99 4.91 -9.74
CA PRO A 27 -6.90 4.00 -9.44
C PRO A 27 -7.23 2.58 -9.90
N LEU A 28 -6.22 1.82 -10.35
CA LEU A 28 -6.38 0.39 -10.63
C LEU A 28 -6.55 -0.37 -9.32
N THR A 29 -7.72 -0.97 -9.11
CA THR A 29 -7.97 -1.76 -7.89
C THR A 29 -7.52 -3.21 -8.08
N MET A 30 -7.05 -3.86 -7.00
CA MET A 30 -6.67 -5.29 -7.05
C MET A 30 -7.80 -6.18 -7.58
N LYS A 31 -9.05 -5.86 -7.24
CA LYS A 31 -10.23 -6.61 -7.67
C LYS A 31 -10.40 -6.64 -9.20
N GLU A 32 -10.10 -5.54 -9.88
CA GLU A 32 -10.23 -5.42 -11.34
C GLU A 32 -9.16 -6.20 -12.10
N THR A 33 -8.01 -6.45 -11.46
CA THR A 33 -6.91 -7.21 -12.07
C THR A 33 -7.19 -8.71 -12.17
N GLY A 34 -8.14 -9.24 -11.39
CA GLY A 34 -8.33 -10.68 -11.21
C GLY A 34 -7.24 -11.37 -10.37
N PHE A 35 -6.27 -10.62 -9.85
CA PHE A 35 -5.24 -11.14 -8.96
C PHE A 35 -5.71 -11.26 -7.51
N TYR A 36 -4.98 -12.07 -6.76
CA TYR A 36 -5.18 -12.30 -5.34
C TYR A 36 -3.84 -12.29 -4.61
N TYR A 37 -3.79 -11.62 -3.46
CA TYR A 37 -2.60 -11.56 -2.62
C TYR A 37 -3.03 -11.58 -1.14
N GLY A 38 -3.01 -12.77 -0.56
CA GLY A 38 -3.53 -13.09 0.77
C GLY A 38 -3.94 -14.57 0.81
N GLY A 39 -4.44 -15.06 1.94
CA GLY A 39 -4.91 -16.45 2.10
C GLY A 39 -4.42 -17.12 3.36
#